data_AF-A0A1F4BKV5-F1
#
_entry.id   AF-A0A1F4BKV5-F1
#
_cell.length_a   1.000
_cell.length_b   1.000
_cell.length_c   1.000
_cell.angle_alpha   90.00
_cell.angle_beta   90.00
_cell.angle_gamma   90.00
#
_symmetry.space_group_name_H-M   'P 1'
#
loop_
_entity.id
_entity.type
_entity.pdbx_description
1 polymer ?
#
loop_
_entity_poly.entity_id
_entity_poly.type
_entity_poly.pdbx_seq_one_letter_code
_entity_poly.pdbx_strand_id
1 'polypeptide(L)' 'MKTQMMRVENLPGRVLVGPKKLRNAYVRIVSQRDGSGRIERYDAGSGNWAPAPESVTFSEVWSAPSVSAMAWADIDRKP' A
#
# COMPACT_ATOMS: atom_id res chain seq x y z
N MET A 1 18.36 -12.17 -30.99
CA MET A 1 17.16 -11.90 -30.18
C MET A 1 17.57 -11.09 -28.97
N LYS A 2 17.09 -9.85 -28.82
CA LYS A 2 17.31 -9.04 -27.61
C LYS A 2 16.02 -9.10 -26.80
N THR A 3 16.03 -9.80 -25.67
CA THR A 3 14.94 -9.81 -24.71
C THR A 3 14.87 -8.43 -24.07
N GLN A 4 13.98 -7.59 -24.58
CA GLN A 4 13.66 -6.31 -23.97
C GLN A 4 12.82 -6.62 -22.72
N MET A 5 13.46 -6.70 -21.55
CA MET A 5 12.73 -6.69 -20.28
C MET A 5 12.00 -5.35 -20.21
N MET A 6 10.70 -5.34 -20.48
CA MET A 6 9.88 -4.16 -20.26
C MET A 6 10.02 -3.80 -18.78
N ARG A 7 10.56 -2.61 -18.49
CA ARG A 7 10.44 -2.01 -17.17
C ARG A 7 8.94 -1.88 -16.90
N VAL A 8 8.39 -2.81 -16.12
CA VAL A 8 7.03 -2.67 -15.59
C VAL A 8 7.09 -1.47 -14.67
N GLU A 9 6.59 -0.32 -15.16
CA GLU A 9 6.37 0.85 -14.33
C GLU A 9 5.47 0.42 -13.18
N ASN A 10 6.07 0.33 -11.99
CA ASN A 10 5.47 -0.28 -10.82
C ASN A 10 4.51 0.70 -10.11
N LEU A 11 3.81 1.52 -10.90
CA LEU A 11 2.87 2.53 -10.41
C LEU A 11 1.70 1.79 -9.74
N PRO A 12 1.44 2.04 -8.44
CA PRO A 12 0.24 1.50 -7.81
C PRO A 12 -0.99 1.93 -8.59
N GLY A 13 -1.86 0.98 -8.90
CA GLY A 13 -3.16 1.25 -9.50
C GLY A 13 -4.13 1.79 -8.46
N ARG A 14 -5.31 1.16 -8.35
CA ARG A 14 -6.37 1.61 -7.45
C ARG A 14 -6.17 1.03 -6.05
N VAL A 15 -6.43 1.82 -5.00
CA VAL A 15 -6.55 1.29 -3.63
C VAL A 15 -7.82 0.43 -3.55
N LEU A 16 -7.64 -0.85 -3.27
CA LEU A 16 -8.71 -1.83 -3.10
C LEU A 16 -9.17 -1.91 -1.64
N VAL A 17 -8.24 -1.87 -0.69
CA VAL A 17 -8.52 -1.94 0.75
C VAL A 17 -7.61 -1.00 1.52
N GLY A 18 -8.19 -0.32 2.51
CA GLY A 18 -7.49 0.53 3.46
C GLY A 18 -7.55 2.01 3.12
N PRO A 19 -6.75 2.84 3.82
CA PRO A 19 -5.70 2.45 4.76
C PRO A 19 -6.24 1.72 6.01
N LYS A 20 -5.47 0.72 6.45
CA LYS A 20 -5.73 -0.13 7.62
C LYS A 20 -4.61 0.05 8.65
N LYS A 21 -4.96 0.02 9.93
CA LYS A 21 -3.95 0.04 11.00
C LYS A 21 -3.52 -1.38 11.32
N LEU A 22 -2.26 -1.71 11.06
CA LEU A 22 -1.67 -3.00 11.42
C LEU A 22 -0.46 -2.76 12.32
N ARG A 23 -0.59 -3.13 13.60
CA ARG A 23 0.43 -2.87 14.63
C ARG A 23 0.82 -1.38 14.62
N ASN A 24 2.09 -1.08 14.37
CA ASN A 24 2.62 0.29 14.34
C ASN A 24 2.68 0.91 12.92
N ALA A 25 2.02 0.30 11.93
CA ALA A 25 2.06 0.75 10.55
C ALA A 25 0.67 0.96 9.96
N TYR A 26 0.61 1.78 8.91
CA TYR A 26 -0.55 1.85 8.03
C TYR A 26 -0.26 1.03 6.78
N VAL A 27 -1.21 0.21 6.39
CA VAL A 27 -1.09 -0.69 5.24
C VAL A 27 -2.32 -0.59 4.36
N ARG A 28 -2.16 -0.85 3.07
CA ARG A 28 -3.25 -0.88 2.09
C ARG A 28 -3.02 -1.96 1.07
N ILE A 29 -4.09 -2.42 0.42
CA ILE A 29 -4.01 -3.27 -0.77
C ILE A 29 -4.28 -2.40 -1.99
N VAL A 30 -3.42 -2.48 -2.99
CA VAL A 30 -3.57 -1.82 -4.28
C VAL A 30 -3.63 -2.83 -5.41
N SER A 31 -4.35 -2.51 -6.49
CA SER A 31 -4.28 -3.27 -7.73
C SER A 31 -3.05 -2.86 -8.54
N GLN A 32 -2.45 -3.81 -9.25
CA GLN A 32 -1.39 -3.58 -10.23
C GLN A 32 -1.99 -3.62 -11.66
N ARG A 33 -1.21 -3.17 -12.66
CA ARG A 33 -1.67 -3.14 -14.06
C ARG A 33 -1.97 -4.53 -14.63
N ASP A 34 -1.30 -5.56 -14.12
CA ASP A 34 -1.51 -6.96 -14.51
C ASP A 34 -2.73 -7.60 -13.82
N GLY A 35 -3.46 -6.85 -13.00
CA GLY A 35 -4.62 -7.32 -12.24
C GLY A 35 -4.27 -7.98 -10.90
N SER A 36 -2.98 -8.15 -10.58
CA SER A 36 -2.56 -8.68 -9.28
C SER A 36 -2.74 -7.65 -8.16
N GLY A 37 -2.81 -8.12 -6.91
CA GLY A 37 -2.79 -7.26 -5.74
C GLY A 37 -1.38 -7.06 -5.19
N ARG A 38 -1.10 -5.90 -4.62
CA ARG A 38 0.09 -5.64 -3.80
C ARG A 38 -0.29 -5.01 -2.48
N ILE A 39 0.43 -5.37 -1.42
CA ILE A 39 0.31 -4.70 -0.13
C ILE A 39 1.37 -3.61 -0.05
N GLU A 40 0.94 -2.41 0.31
CA GLU A 40 1.82 -1.27 0.55
C GLU A 40 1.75 -0.85 2.00
N ARG A 41 2.89 -0.40 2.53
CA ARG A 41 3.04 0.20 3.84
C ARG A 41 3.34 1.68 3.67
N TYR A 42 2.69 2.49 4.49
CA TYR A 42 2.97 3.92 4.57
C TYR A 42 4.26 4.15 5.36
N ASP A 43 5.16 4.93 4.77
CA ASP A 43 6.35 5.45 5.43
C ASP A 43 6.11 6.90 5.84
N ALA A 44 6.00 7.13 7.15
CA ALA A 44 5.77 8.46 7.70
C ALA A 44 7.00 9.38 7.58
N GLY A 45 8.20 8.83 7.34
CA GLY A 45 9.40 9.65 7.14
C GLY A 45 9.40 10.34 5.78
N SER A 46 8.95 9.64 4.73
CA SER A 46 8.90 10.17 3.35
C SER A 46 7.52 10.61 2.89
N GLY A 47 6.47 10.34 3.67
CA GLY A 47 5.08 10.62 3.29
C GLY A 47 4.56 9.72 2.16
N ASN A 48 5.29 8.67 1.80
CA ASN A 48 5.00 7.84 0.64
C ASN A 48 4.59 6.41 1.02
N TRP A 49 4.04 5.70 0.03
CA TRP A 49 3.72 4.28 0.12
C TRP A 49 4.80 3.46 -0.56
N ALA A 50 5.24 2.40 0.10
CA ALA A 50 6.23 1.45 -0.41
C ALA A 50 5.72 0.00 -0.27
N PRO A 51 6.25 -0.97 -1.01
CA PRO A 51 5.92 -2.38 -0.80
C PRO A 51 6.07 -2.77 0.68
N ALA A 52 5.05 -3.43 1.23
CA ALA A 52 5.11 -3.92 2.59
C ALA A 52 6.08 -5.12 2.70
N PRO A 53 6.64 -5.39 3.89
CA PRO A 53 7.41 -6.61 4.12
C PRO A 53 6.59 -7.86 3.80
N GLU A 54 7.23 -8.91 3.27
CA GLU A 54 6.58 -10.18 2.89
C GLU A 54 5.87 -10.89 4.05
N SER A 55 6.21 -10.54 5.29
CA SER A 55 5.53 -11.04 6.49
C SER A 55 4.09 -10.53 6.65
N VAL A 56 3.68 -9.50 5.91
CA VAL A 56 2.31 -8.96 5.97
C VAL A 56 1.45 -9.63 4.91
N THR A 57 0.37 -10.26 5.33
CA THR A 57 -0.53 -11.02 4.43
C THR A 57 -1.78 -10.23 4.05
N PHE A 58 -2.41 -10.60 2.94
CA PHE A 58 -3.67 -9.99 2.49
C PHE A 58 -4.78 -10.16 3.54
N SER A 59 -4.86 -11.33 4.17
CA SER A 59 -5.84 -11.63 5.21
C SER A 59 -5.68 -10.73 6.43
N GLU A 60 -4.45 -10.49 6.89
CA GLU A 60 -4.20 -9.55 8.00
C GLU A 60 -4.66 -8.14 7.65
N VAL A 61 -4.40 -7.67 6.42
CA VAL A 61 -4.85 -6.34 5.98
C VAL A 61 -6.37 -6.28 5.88
N TRP A 62 -7.02 -7.33 5.37
CA TRP A 62 -8.48 -7.37 5.21
C TRP A 62 -9.20 -7.32 6.57
N SER A 63 -8.69 -8.09 7.54
CA SER A 63 -9.23 -8.18 8.89
C SER A 63 -8.83 -7.02 9.81
N ALA A 64 -7.84 -6.22 9.43
CA ALA A 64 -7.39 -5.10 10.25
C ALA A 64 -8.46 -3.99 10.37
N PRO A 65 -8.48 -3.25 11.50
CA PRO A 65 -9.34 -2.10 11.66
C PRO A 65 -9.08 -1.04 10.58
N SER A 66 -10.17 -0.50 10.03
CA SER A 66 -10.09 0.68 9.17
C SER A 66 -9.64 1.89 9.98
N VAL A 67 -8.81 2.73 9.38
CA VAL A 67 -8.40 4.00 9.98
C VAL A 67 -9.57 4.99 9.84
N SER A 68 -9.85 5.78 10.87
CA SER A 68 -10.87 6.83 10.77
C SER A 68 -10.42 7.90 9.78
N ALA A 69 -11.37 8.53 9.08
CA ALA A 69 -11.05 9.57 8.10
C ALA A 69 -10.26 10.75 8.71
N MET A 70 -10.50 11.07 9.98
CA MET A 70 -9.74 12.10 10.72
C MET A 70 -8.29 11.66 10.98
N ALA A 71 -8.08 10.43 11.45
CA ALA A 71 -6.73 9.91 11.66
C ALA A 71 -5.95 9.77 10.34
N TRP A 72 -6.64 9.58 9.21
CA TRP A 72 -6.02 9.62 7.89
C TRP A 72 -5.71 11.05 7.41
N ALA A 73 -6.62 12.01 7.65
CA ALA A 73 -6.40 13.40 7.27
C ALA A 73 -5.18 14.02 7.96
N ASP A 74 -4.84 13.58 9.18
CA ASP A 74 -3.63 14.01 9.89
C ASP A 74 -2.33 13.39 9.32
N ILE A 75 -2.44 12.27 8.60
CA ILE A 75 -1.31 11.61 7.91
C ILE A 75 -1.10 12.23 6.53
N ASP A 76 -2.18 12.58 5.84
CA ASP A 76 -2.14 13.27 4.54
C ASP A 76 -1.79 14.76 4.68
N ARG A 77 -2.10 15.36 5.85
CA ARG A 77 -1.69 16.72 6.24
C ARG A 77 -0.40 16.71 7.06
N LYS A 78 0.77 16.67 6.41
CA LYS A 78 1.96 17.50 6.76
C LYS A 78 3.23 17.04 6.04
N PRO A 79 4.15 17.96 5.71
CA PRO A 79 4.00 19.33 5.21
C PRO A 79 4.03 19.39 3.67
#